data_AF-A0A699GQZ0-F1
#
_entry.id   AF-A0A699GQZ0-F1
#
_cell.length_a   1.000
_cell.length_b   1.000
_cell.length_c   1.000
_cell.angle_alpha   90.00
_cell.angle_beta   90.00
_cell.angle_gamma   90.00
#
_symmetry.space_group_name_H-M   'P 1'
#
loop_
_entity.id
_entity.type
_entity.pdbx_description
1 polymer ?
#
loop_
_entity_poly.entity_id
_entity_poly.type
_entity_poly.pdbx_seq_one_letter_code
_entity_poly.pdbx_strand_id
1 'polypeptide(L)'
;MEILLEPTSNKLMVASDTLIDFQIKFSISIGETVTHWFTLIALSALRRSDNENMLSLMNLILRSILTDLQETLRWNNEVLKLKNFKKDESKSSQVIQTRKIKMDDPNITMEDYIRLEEEKTRRRSKVYNWETATYAAWCPIASPSTEVRYQESCACFFNGALHWVVVGTYRNRGPRYILTFDLTTHAYGTIFLPKPNWETRQLTIIDGYLAVIPLRDWTQSPDGKENSIWILKDSGKCWHAVYDFGQFKPRWNHLVRGAKSVLHLTTNGHMLLYIGNRLPNFSEGDTHGVYNPETGTWVPSMIMRFQDSQHIDMQTYVETLELLDTEPNCVGPNGKRKFDEIGW
;
A
#
# COMPACT_ATOMS: atom_id res chain seq x y z
N MET A 1 9.68 -33.11 -33.52
CA MET A 1 10.39 -31.82 -33.39
C MET A 1 9.92 -31.19 -32.11
N GLU A 2 10.58 -31.52 -31.01
CA GLU A 2 10.31 -30.96 -29.68
C GLU A 2 10.90 -29.55 -29.60
N ILE A 3 10.13 -28.59 -29.11
CA ILE A 3 10.63 -27.28 -28.68
C ILE A 3 10.48 -27.24 -27.17
N LEU A 4 11.60 -27.47 -26.49
CA LEU A 4 11.81 -27.15 -25.08
C LEU A 4 11.80 -25.62 -24.93
N LEU A 5 10.93 -25.09 -24.08
CA LEU A 5 10.99 -23.72 -23.59
C LEU A 5 11.29 -23.76 -22.09
N GLU A 6 12.48 -23.28 -21.72
CA GLU A 6 12.86 -22.97 -20.35
C GLU A 6 12.07 -21.75 -19.83
N PRO A 7 11.66 -21.72 -18.55
CA PRO A 7 11.11 -20.52 -17.94
C PRO A 7 12.22 -19.67 -17.29
N THR A 8 12.52 -18.51 -17.87
CA THR A 8 13.32 -17.46 -17.23
C THR A 8 12.47 -16.70 -16.21
N SER A 9 12.64 -17.02 -14.94
CA SER A 9 12.06 -16.27 -13.81
C SER A 9 13.08 -15.28 -13.27
N ASN A 10 13.04 -14.03 -13.73
CA ASN A 10 13.64 -12.86 -13.07
C ASN A 10 12.89 -11.62 -13.56
N LYS A 11 11.71 -11.32 -12.98
CA LYS A 11 10.96 -10.10 -13.38
C LYS A 11 10.23 -9.35 -12.26
N LEU A 12 10.48 -9.69 -10.98
CA LEU A 12 9.77 -9.05 -9.87
C LEU A 12 10.63 -8.18 -8.94
N MET A 13 11.94 -8.06 -9.18
CA MET A 13 12.85 -7.27 -8.33
C MET A 13 13.21 -5.89 -8.91
N VAL A 14 12.73 -5.57 -10.11
CA VAL A 14 13.09 -4.31 -10.81
C VAL A 14 12.18 -3.14 -10.41
N ALA A 15 10.95 -3.41 -9.94
CA ALA A 15 9.96 -2.36 -9.69
C ALA A 15 10.21 -1.52 -8.42
N SER A 16 10.85 -2.08 -7.38
CA SER A 16 11.15 -1.32 -6.15
C SER A 16 12.33 -0.37 -6.33
N ASP A 17 13.36 -0.81 -7.04
CA ASP A 17 14.58 -0.02 -7.24
C ASP A 17 14.31 1.16 -8.18
N THR A 18 13.45 0.99 -9.19
CA THR A 18 13.04 2.08 -10.08
C THR A 18 12.14 3.11 -9.39
N LEU A 19 11.31 2.70 -8.42
CA LEU A 19 10.38 3.59 -7.72
C LEU A 19 11.10 4.45 -6.67
N ILE A 20 12.10 3.89 -5.99
CA ILE A 20 12.98 4.65 -5.09
C ILE A 20 13.92 5.56 -5.88
N ASP A 21 14.46 5.11 -7.02
CA ASP A 21 15.27 5.97 -7.91
C ASP A 21 14.44 7.13 -8.47
N PHE A 22 13.16 6.90 -8.81
CA PHE A 22 12.22 7.94 -9.21
C PHE A 22 11.93 8.92 -8.08
N GLN A 23 11.63 8.46 -6.85
CA GLN A 23 11.39 9.35 -5.70
C GLN A 23 12.60 10.22 -5.37
N ILE A 24 13.82 9.68 -5.46
CA ILE A 24 15.06 10.43 -5.22
C ILE A 24 15.25 11.47 -6.33
N LYS A 25 15.11 11.09 -7.60
CA LYS A 25 15.25 12.02 -8.74
C LYS A 25 14.18 13.11 -8.72
N PHE A 26 12.95 12.76 -8.35
CA PHE A 26 11.84 13.70 -8.20
C PHE A 26 12.08 14.68 -7.04
N SER A 27 12.57 14.19 -5.89
CA SER A 27 12.92 15.05 -4.75
C SER A 27 14.11 15.97 -5.05
N ILE A 28 15.11 15.49 -5.81
CA ILE A 28 16.24 16.31 -6.29
C ILE A 28 15.74 17.37 -7.29
N SER A 29 14.87 17.00 -8.24
CA SER A 29 14.34 17.92 -9.25
C SER A 29 13.42 19.01 -8.67
N ILE A 30 12.59 18.66 -7.68
CA ILE A 30 11.79 19.64 -6.93
C ILE A 30 12.71 20.51 -6.07
N GLY A 31 13.71 19.93 -5.42
CA GLY A 31 14.71 20.66 -4.64
C GLY A 31 15.42 21.72 -5.49
N GLU A 32 15.90 21.36 -6.68
CA GLU A 32 16.58 22.28 -7.61
C GLU A 32 15.65 23.38 -8.13
N THR A 33 14.40 23.04 -8.49
CA THR A 33 13.45 24.02 -9.02
C THR A 33 13.01 24.99 -7.93
N VAL A 34 12.63 24.49 -6.74
CA VAL A 34 12.18 25.32 -5.61
C VAL A 34 13.31 26.20 -5.08
N THR A 35 14.55 25.69 -5.02
CA THR A 35 15.71 26.52 -4.63
C THR A 35 16.01 27.62 -5.65
N HIS A 36 15.80 27.38 -6.94
CA HIS A 36 15.99 28.41 -7.97
C HIS A 36 14.97 29.56 -7.82
N TRP A 37 13.68 29.22 -7.63
CA TRP A 37 12.63 30.22 -7.42
C TRP A 37 12.82 31.01 -6.12
N PHE A 38 13.17 30.33 -5.02
CA PHE A 38 13.47 31.01 -3.76
C PHE A 38 14.67 31.96 -3.88
N THR A 39 15.73 31.56 -4.59
CA THR A 39 16.91 32.39 -4.80
C THR A 39 16.56 33.64 -5.62
N LEU A 40 15.72 33.52 -6.65
CA LEU A 40 15.26 34.66 -7.45
C LEU A 40 14.35 35.62 -6.65
N ILE A 41 13.47 35.09 -5.81
CA ILE A 41 12.61 35.89 -4.91
C ILE A 41 13.46 36.63 -3.88
N ALA A 42 14.41 35.93 -3.25
CA ALA A 42 15.38 36.51 -2.33
C ALA A 42 16.18 37.63 -3.01
N LEU A 43 16.82 37.37 -4.15
CA LEU A 43 17.60 38.38 -4.88
C LEU A 43 16.74 39.58 -5.33
N SER A 44 15.47 39.36 -5.67
CA SER A 44 14.55 40.43 -6.03
C SER A 44 14.17 41.31 -4.83
N ALA A 45 13.99 40.71 -3.64
CA ALA A 45 13.78 41.44 -2.40
C ALA A 45 15.03 42.22 -1.98
N LEU A 46 16.21 41.61 -2.11
CA LEU A 46 17.49 42.23 -1.78
C LEU A 46 17.78 43.47 -2.64
N ARG A 47 17.44 43.42 -3.95
CA ARG A 47 17.65 44.54 -4.87
C ARG A 47 16.72 45.73 -4.61
N ARG A 48 15.59 45.53 -3.91
CA ARG A 48 14.59 46.58 -3.64
C ARG A 48 14.66 47.13 -2.23
N SER A 49 15.55 46.62 -1.38
CA SER A 49 15.65 47.01 0.01
C SER A 49 16.91 47.82 0.28
N ASP A 50 16.75 49.13 0.43
CA ASP A 50 17.80 50.02 0.96
C ASP A 50 17.93 49.94 2.50
N ASN A 51 17.29 48.94 3.12
CA ASN A 51 17.25 48.76 4.58
C ASN A 51 18.22 47.67 5.04
N GLU A 52 19.27 48.06 5.77
CA GLU A 52 20.28 47.17 6.34
C GLU A 52 19.69 46.07 7.26
N ASN A 53 18.57 46.35 7.92
CA ASN A 53 17.90 45.35 8.77
C ASN A 53 17.28 44.20 7.95
N MET A 54 16.82 44.48 6.72
CA MET A 54 16.25 43.45 5.84
C MET A 54 17.35 42.55 5.25
N LEU A 55 18.53 43.12 4.98
CA LEU A 55 19.73 42.37 4.58
C LEU A 55 20.17 41.37 5.66
N SER A 56 20.15 41.79 6.93
CA SER A 56 20.46 40.91 8.07
C SER A 56 19.45 39.76 8.20
N LEU A 57 18.15 40.05 8.10
CA LEU A 57 17.09 39.04 8.16
C LEU A 57 17.19 38.04 7.00
N MET A 58 17.42 38.51 5.78
CA MET A 58 17.61 37.65 4.62
C MET A 58 18.83 36.74 4.75
N ASN A 59 19.94 37.25 5.28
CA ASN A 59 21.13 36.43 5.54
C ASN A 59 20.85 35.31 6.55
N LEU A 60 20.01 35.58 7.56
CA LEU A 60 19.64 34.59 8.57
C LEU A 60 18.72 33.51 7.98
N ILE A 61 17.74 33.90 7.15
CA ILE A 61 16.85 32.97 6.43
C ILE A 61 17.66 32.09 5.46
N LEU A 62 18.57 32.67 4.69
CA LEU A 62 19.42 31.92 3.76
C LEU A 62 20.33 30.93 4.48
N ARG A 63 20.91 31.31 5.62
CA ARG A 63 21.70 30.39 6.45
C ARG A 63 20.86 29.23 6.97
N SER A 64 19.65 29.48 7.45
CA SER A 64 18.73 28.43 7.91
C SER A 64 18.43 27.42 6.79
N ILE A 65 18.07 27.90 5.60
CA ILE A 65 17.77 27.04 4.45
C ILE A 65 19.00 26.25 4.01
N LEU A 66 20.18 26.88 3.99
CA LEU A 66 21.44 26.20 3.65
C LEU A 66 21.78 25.08 4.64
N THR A 67 21.54 25.28 5.93
CA THR A 67 21.76 24.25 6.96
C THR A 67 20.83 23.05 6.74
N ASP A 68 19.54 23.28 6.52
CA ASP A 68 18.57 22.21 6.24
C ASP A 68 18.92 21.41 4.97
N LEU A 69 19.37 22.10 3.92
CA LEU A 69 19.82 21.46 2.69
C LEU A 69 21.10 20.63 2.89
N GLN A 70 22.03 21.09 3.71
CA GLN A 70 23.25 20.35 4.04
C GLN A 70 22.94 19.07 4.82
N GLU A 71 21.99 19.11 5.76
CA GLU A 71 21.55 17.90 6.48
C GLU A 71 20.86 16.91 5.53
N THR A 72 20.02 17.41 4.63
CA THR A 72 19.34 16.58 3.61
C THR A 72 20.34 15.89 2.68
N LEU A 73 21.36 16.63 2.19
CA LEU A 73 22.43 16.07 1.36
C LEU A 73 23.26 15.02 2.11
N ARG A 74 23.55 15.27 3.39
CA ARG A 74 24.24 14.30 4.25
C ARG A 74 23.45 13.01 4.37
N TRP A 75 22.15 13.10 4.61
CA TRP A 75 21.27 11.93 4.72
C TRP A 75 21.21 11.13 3.41
N ASN A 76 21.08 11.81 2.26
CA ASN A 76 21.09 11.16 0.95
C ASN A 76 22.39 10.39 0.67
N ASN A 77 23.54 10.95 1.06
CA ASN A 77 24.83 10.26 0.93
C ASN A 77 24.92 8.99 1.79
N GLU A 78 24.38 9.00 3.01
CA GLU A 78 24.32 7.81 3.87
C GLU A 78 23.36 6.74 3.30
N VAL A 79 22.21 7.15 2.75
CA VAL A 79 21.28 6.23 2.06
C VAL A 79 21.95 5.58 0.84
N LEU A 80 22.73 6.33 0.07
CA LEU A 80 23.52 5.81 -1.06
C LEU A 80 24.56 4.78 -0.61
N LYS A 81 25.27 5.00 0.51
CA LYS A 81 26.18 4.01 1.09
C LYS A 81 25.45 2.72 1.48
N LEU A 82 24.28 2.82 2.11
CA LEU A 82 23.47 1.66 2.50
C LEU A 82 22.96 0.86 1.30
N LYS A 83 22.63 1.52 0.18
CA LYS A 83 22.25 0.85 -1.06
C LYS A 83 23.41 0.04 -1.66
N ASN A 84 24.61 0.60 -1.66
CA ASN A 84 25.80 -0.11 -2.14
C ASN A 84 26.08 -1.36 -1.28
N PHE A 85 25.91 -1.27 0.04
CA PHE A 85 26.06 -2.40 0.95
C PHE A 85 25.05 -3.53 0.66
N LYS A 86 23.77 -3.21 0.46
CA LYS A 86 22.72 -4.21 0.11
C LYS A 86 22.93 -4.86 -1.26
N LYS A 87 23.51 -4.13 -2.22
CA LYS A 87 23.79 -4.67 -3.57
C LYS A 87 24.80 -5.82 -3.51
N ASP A 88 25.78 -5.73 -2.61
CA ASP A 88 26.77 -6.80 -2.42
C ASP A 88 26.18 -8.02 -1.67
N GLU A 89 25.26 -7.81 -0.72
CA GLU A 89 24.52 -8.90 -0.07
C GLU A 89 23.55 -9.65 -1.02
N SER A 90 22.93 -8.92 -1.96
CA SER A 90 21.98 -9.51 -2.92
C SER A 90 22.63 -10.54 -3.85
N LYS A 91 23.92 -10.36 -4.18
CA LYS A 91 24.72 -11.33 -4.96
C LYS A 91 25.04 -12.59 -4.18
N SER A 92 25.18 -12.49 -2.85
CA SER A 92 25.39 -13.64 -1.96
C SER A 92 24.10 -14.46 -1.74
N SER A 93 22.94 -13.79 -1.71
CA SER A 93 21.66 -14.43 -1.42
C SER A 93 21.10 -15.28 -2.58
N GLN A 94 21.49 -15.04 -3.84
CA GLN A 94 21.01 -15.83 -4.99
C GLN A 94 21.57 -17.26 -5.07
N VAL A 95 22.63 -17.59 -4.33
CA VAL A 95 23.24 -18.94 -4.36
C VAL A 95 22.59 -19.89 -3.34
N ILE A 96 21.81 -19.37 -2.37
CA ILE A 96 21.11 -20.21 -1.40
C ILE A 96 19.75 -20.61 -1.96
N GLN A 97 19.77 -21.49 -2.95
CA GLN A 97 18.61 -22.32 -3.25
C GLN A 97 18.27 -23.06 -1.96
N THR A 98 17.11 -22.79 -1.36
CA THR A 98 16.65 -23.37 -0.10
C THR A 98 16.53 -24.89 -0.25
N ARG A 99 17.65 -25.59 -0.12
CA ARG A 99 17.66 -27.00 0.25
C ARG A 99 16.96 -27.05 1.59
N LYS A 100 15.93 -27.90 1.66
CA LYS A 100 15.22 -28.20 2.89
C LYS A 100 16.19 -28.98 3.78
N ILE A 101 17.13 -28.28 4.42
CA ILE A 101 18.14 -28.86 5.30
C ILE A 101 17.37 -29.47 6.46
N LYS A 102 17.46 -30.80 6.63
CA LYS A 102 16.97 -31.47 7.84
C LYS A 102 17.87 -31.00 8.99
N MET A 103 17.27 -30.57 10.08
CA MET A 103 18.01 -30.17 11.29
C MET A 103 18.91 -31.30 11.84
N ASP A 104 18.59 -32.55 11.50
CA ASP A 104 19.32 -33.75 11.95
C ASP A 104 20.40 -34.22 10.96
N ASP A 105 20.80 -33.41 9.98
CA ASP A 105 21.90 -33.78 9.08
C ASP A 105 23.23 -33.65 9.83
N PRO A 106 23.95 -34.75 10.10
CA PRO A 106 25.22 -34.72 10.83
C PRO A 106 26.33 -33.98 10.07
N ASN A 107 26.12 -33.63 8.80
CA ASN A 107 27.07 -32.86 7.99
C ASN A 107 26.85 -31.34 8.07
N ILE A 108 25.89 -30.84 8.85
CA ILE A 108 25.73 -29.39 9.02
C ILE A 108 26.92 -28.82 9.80
N THR A 109 27.63 -27.87 9.20
CA THR A 109 28.71 -27.16 9.87
C THR A 109 28.14 -26.18 10.90
N MET A 110 28.94 -25.77 11.89
CA MET A 110 28.50 -24.81 12.91
C MET A 110 28.14 -23.46 12.28
N GLU A 111 28.87 -23.07 11.23
CA GLU A 111 28.63 -21.86 10.46
C GLU A 111 27.29 -21.92 9.71
N ASP A 112 26.95 -23.07 9.11
CA ASP A 112 25.65 -23.27 8.47
C ASP A 112 24.49 -23.23 9.48
N TYR A 113 24.70 -23.75 10.70
CA TYR A 113 23.72 -23.68 11.78
C TYR A 113 23.49 -22.24 12.25
N ILE A 114 24.56 -21.47 12.50
CA ILE A 114 24.47 -20.05 12.89
C ILE A 114 23.72 -19.28 11.80
N ARG A 115 24.11 -19.45 10.53
CA ARG A 115 23.43 -18.79 9.41
C ARG A 115 21.96 -19.19 9.30
N LEU A 116 21.61 -20.43 9.61
CA LEU A 116 20.23 -20.90 9.61
C LEU A 116 19.40 -20.26 10.74
N GLU A 117 19.95 -20.16 11.94
CA GLU A 117 19.29 -19.48 13.07
C GLU A 117 19.22 -17.96 12.86
N GLU A 118 20.24 -17.35 12.26
CA GLU A 118 20.22 -15.97 11.79
C GLU A 118 19.14 -15.74 10.71
N GLU A 119 19.01 -16.64 9.74
CA GLU A 119 17.97 -16.54 8.71
C GLU A 119 16.57 -16.75 9.30
N LYS A 120 16.41 -17.67 10.26
CA LYS A 120 15.15 -17.85 11.01
C LYS A 120 14.80 -16.61 11.82
N THR A 121 15.77 -16.00 12.49
CA THR A 121 15.57 -14.76 13.26
C THR A 121 15.34 -13.56 12.35
N ARG A 122 15.92 -13.53 11.15
CA ARG A 122 15.64 -12.53 10.11
C ARG A 122 14.20 -12.61 9.60
N ARG A 123 13.63 -13.82 9.57
CA ARG A 123 12.21 -14.06 9.22
C ARG A 123 11.23 -13.85 10.38
N ARG A 124 11.71 -13.49 11.58
CA ARG A 124 10.80 -13.13 12.68
C ARG A 124 10.19 -11.77 12.39
N SER A 125 8.90 -11.68 12.65
CA SER A 125 8.18 -10.42 12.61
C SER A 125 8.80 -9.46 13.64
N LYS A 126 8.87 -8.17 13.30
CA LYS A 126 9.42 -7.12 14.15
C LYS A 126 8.45 -5.95 14.20
N VAL A 127 8.33 -5.32 15.36
CA VAL A 127 7.56 -4.08 15.54
C VAL A 127 8.55 -2.95 15.76
N TYR A 128 8.32 -1.82 15.07
CA TYR A 128 9.09 -0.61 15.27
C TYR A 128 8.46 0.24 16.37
N ASN A 129 9.20 0.51 17.44
CA ASN A 129 8.80 1.47 18.47
C ASN A 129 9.50 2.81 18.21
N TRP A 130 8.71 3.79 17.75
CA TRP A 130 9.22 5.12 17.40
C TRP A 130 9.61 5.95 18.62
N GLU A 131 9.01 5.71 19.80
CA GLU A 131 9.32 6.45 21.03
C GLU A 131 10.70 6.08 21.58
N THR A 132 11.10 4.82 21.41
CA THR A 132 12.42 4.30 21.85
C THR A 132 13.48 4.32 20.76
N ALA A 133 13.26 5.06 19.67
CA ALA A 133 14.00 4.92 18.42
C ALA A 133 15.46 5.41 18.43
N THR A 134 16.03 5.75 19.58
CA THR A 134 17.38 6.31 19.67
C THR A 134 18.50 5.31 19.38
N TYR A 135 18.35 4.00 19.63
CA TYR A 135 19.46 3.05 19.44
C TYR A 135 19.13 1.63 18.94
N ALA A 136 17.90 1.13 19.10
CA ALA A 136 17.49 -0.18 18.56
C ALA A 136 15.96 -0.28 18.50
N ALA A 137 15.37 0.36 17.49
CA ALA A 137 13.93 0.60 17.43
C ALA A 137 13.08 -0.61 17.03
N TRP A 138 13.70 -1.73 16.62
CA TRP A 138 12.99 -2.93 16.16
C TRP A 138 12.95 -4.00 17.25
N CYS A 139 11.76 -4.22 17.82
CA CYS A 139 11.53 -5.26 18.80
C CYS A 139 11.08 -6.55 18.09
N PRO A 140 11.73 -7.71 18.33
CA PRO A 140 11.25 -8.98 17.79
C PRO A 140 9.92 -9.34 18.47
N ILE A 141 8.95 -9.78 17.68
CA ILE A 141 7.71 -10.36 18.19
C ILE A 141 7.68 -11.85 17.90
N ALA A 142 6.82 -12.59 18.61
CA ALA A 142 6.60 -14.00 18.33
C ALA A 142 6.23 -14.20 16.86
N SER A 143 6.49 -15.37 16.30
CA SER A 143 5.92 -15.74 15.00
C SER A 143 4.53 -16.35 15.22
N PRO A 144 3.61 -16.25 14.25
CA PRO A 144 2.37 -17.01 14.33
C PRO A 144 2.68 -18.51 14.44
N SER A 145 1.90 -19.21 15.27
CA SER A 145 2.04 -20.66 15.48
C SER A 145 1.77 -21.47 14.22
N THR A 146 0.99 -20.91 13.30
CA THR A 146 0.69 -21.53 12.01
C THR A 146 1.65 -20.99 10.97
N GLU A 147 2.28 -21.90 10.22
CA GLU A 147 3.17 -21.53 9.12
C GLU A 147 2.37 -20.81 8.02
N VAL A 148 2.71 -19.54 7.79
CA VAL A 148 2.14 -18.70 6.72
C VAL A 148 3.10 -18.73 5.53
N ARG A 149 2.61 -19.11 4.35
CA ARG A 149 3.45 -19.15 3.13
C ARG A 149 3.53 -17.81 2.41
N TYR A 150 2.40 -17.14 2.29
CA TYR A 150 2.30 -15.88 1.57
C TYR A 150 1.13 -15.06 2.12
N GLN A 151 1.34 -13.75 2.15
CA GLN A 151 0.34 -12.76 2.54
C GLN A 151 -0.37 -12.29 1.27
N GLU A 152 -1.69 -12.47 1.20
CA GLU A 152 -2.45 -12.08 0.00
C GLU A 152 -3.02 -10.67 0.08
N SER A 153 -3.27 -10.15 1.28
CA SER A 153 -3.82 -8.81 1.48
C SER A 153 -2.84 -7.89 2.21
N CYS A 154 -3.00 -6.59 1.97
CA CYS A 154 -2.51 -5.57 2.88
C CYS A 154 -3.10 -5.80 4.28
N ALA A 155 -2.34 -5.42 5.32
CA ALA A 155 -2.86 -5.46 6.68
C ALA A 155 -3.83 -4.32 6.91
N CYS A 156 -4.90 -4.59 7.66
CA CYS A 156 -5.91 -3.64 8.07
C CYS A 156 -5.88 -3.54 9.60
N PHE A 157 -5.84 -2.32 10.14
CA PHE A 157 -5.89 -2.11 11.58
C PHE A 157 -7.35 -1.99 12.03
N PHE A 158 -7.79 -2.86 12.94
CA PHE A 158 -9.17 -2.94 13.40
C PHE A 158 -9.21 -3.35 14.87
N ASN A 159 -9.94 -2.64 15.72
CA ASN A 159 -10.10 -2.94 17.15
C ASN A 159 -8.78 -3.26 17.90
N GLY A 160 -7.73 -2.46 17.69
CA GLY A 160 -6.45 -2.63 18.38
C GLY A 160 -5.54 -3.74 17.83
N ALA A 161 -5.96 -4.42 16.76
CA ALA A 161 -5.19 -5.49 16.14
C ALA A 161 -5.02 -5.29 14.63
N LEU A 162 -3.87 -5.73 14.13
CA LEU A 162 -3.62 -5.85 12.70
C LEU A 162 -4.27 -7.14 12.18
N HIS A 163 -4.93 -7.06 11.04
CA HIS A 163 -5.64 -8.17 10.42
C HIS A 163 -5.22 -8.29 8.95
N TRP A 164 -4.94 -9.49 8.47
CA TRP A 164 -4.66 -9.70 7.04
C TRP A 164 -5.03 -11.11 6.60
N VAL A 165 -5.37 -11.25 5.32
CA VAL A 165 -5.71 -12.53 4.71
C VAL A 165 -4.42 -13.28 4.36
N VAL A 166 -4.34 -14.51 4.87
CA VAL A 166 -3.22 -15.42 4.63
C VAL A 166 -3.68 -16.71 3.98
N VAL A 167 -2.77 -17.36 3.28
CA VAL A 167 -2.99 -18.69 2.69
C VAL A 167 -2.23 -19.73 3.50
N GLY A 168 -2.95 -20.78 3.93
CA GLY A 168 -2.34 -21.93 4.59
C GLY A 168 -1.35 -22.71 3.70
N THR A 169 -0.64 -23.67 4.29
CA THR A 169 0.55 -24.32 3.71
C THR A 169 0.31 -25.21 2.47
N TYR A 170 -0.94 -25.43 2.03
CA TYR A 170 -1.25 -26.32 0.93
C TYR A 170 -1.32 -25.57 -0.43
N ARG A 171 -0.18 -25.47 -1.14
CA ARG A 171 -0.07 -25.10 -2.58
C ARG A 171 -1.10 -24.08 -3.12
N ASN A 172 -0.98 -22.76 -2.89
CA ASN A 172 -1.83 -21.66 -3.45
C ASN A 172 -3.37 -21.85 -3.45
N ARG A 173 -3.86 -22.95 -2.88
CA ARG A 173 -5.24 -23.44 -2.84
C ARG A 173 -5.58 -23.89 -1.42
N GLY A 174 -4.72 -23.56 -0.46
CA GLY A 174 -4.94 -23.83 0.94
C GLY A 174 -6.12 -23.03 1.45
N PRO A 175 -6.71 -23.44 2.59
CA PRO A 175 -7.72 -22.63 3.24
C PRO A 175 -7.12 -21.25 3.52
N ARG A 176 -7.90 -20.22 3.21
CA ARG A 176 -7.58 -18.87 3.62
C ARG A 176 -8.25 -18.59 4.94
N TYR A 177 -7.60 -17.76 5.72
CA TYR A 177 -8.10 -17.26 6.99
C TYR A 177 -7.51 -15.87 7.22
N ILE A 178 -8.09 -15.14 8.16
CA ILE A 178 -7.54 -13.87 8.60
C ILE A 178 -6.61 -14.18 9.77
N LEU A 179 -5.34 -13.82 9.62
CA LEU A 179 -4.39 -13.80 10.72
C LEU A 179 -4.55 -12.46 11.43
N THR A 180 -4.66 -12.49 12.76
CA THR A 180 -4.74 -11.28 13.58
C THR A 180 -3.49 -11.16 14.44
N PHE A 181 -3.06 -9.93 14.71
CA PHE A 181 -1.99 -9.63 15.65
C PHE A 181 -2.40 -8.45 16.52
N ASP A 182 -2.64 -8.74 17.80
CA ASP A 182 -3.00 -7.75 18.81
C ASP A 182 -1.75 -6.98 19.25
N LEU A 183 -1.76 -5.66 19.03
CA LEU A 183 -0.62 -4.80 19.37
C LEU A 183 -0.44 -4.61 20.87
N THR A 184 -1.47 -4.84 21.68
CA THR A 184 -1.43 -4.68 23.14
C THR A 184 -0.88 -5.95 23.80
N THR A 185 -1.39 -7.11 23.39
CA THR A 185 -1.00 -8.40 23.99
C THR A 185 0.16 -9.07 23.26
N HIS A 186 0.56 -8.55 22.10
CA HIS A 186 1.55 -9.15 21.19
C HIS A 186 1.21 -10.61 20.82
N ALA A 187 -0.08 -10.95 20.81
CA ALA A 187 -0.56 -12.29 20.53
C ALA A 187 -1.14 -12.40 19.12
N TYR A 188 -0.90 -13.54 18.48
CA TYR A 188 -1.53 -13.89 17.22
C TYR A 188 -2.87 -14.59 17.47
N GLY A 189 -3.87 -14.23 16.67
CA GLY A 189 -5.16 -14.90 16.62
C GLY A 189 -5.51 -15.31 15.19
N THR A 190 -6.63 -16.01 15.02
CA THR A 190 -7.08 -16.47 13.71
C THR A 190 -8.59 -16.37 13.62
N ILE A 191 -9.09 -15.83 12.51
CA ILE A 191 -10.51 -15.76 12.19
C ILE A 191 -10.76 -16.54 10.90
N PHE A 192 -11.71 -17.47 10.94
CA PHE A 192 -12.11 -18.23 9.76
C PHE A 192 -12.99 -17.38 8.85
N LEU A 193 -12.71 -17.45 7.56
CA LEU A 193 -13.48 -16.77 6.50
C LEU A 193 -14.81 -17.50 6.21
N PRO A 194 -15.83 -16.79 5.68
CA PRO A 194 -17.07 -17.43 5.24
C PRO A 194 -16.79 -18.38 4.09
N LYS A 195 -17.57 -19.45 3.96
CA LYS A 195 -17.47 -20.35 2.80
C LYS A 195 -18.11 -19.68 1.58
N PRO A 196 -17.50 -19.80 0.38
CA PRO A 196 -16.20 -20.43 0.10
C PRO A 196 -15.01 -19.53 0.51
N ASN A 197 -14.19 -19.99 1.45
CA ASN A 197 -13.08 -19.19 2.00
C ASN A 197 -11.89 -19.05 1.06
N TRP A 198 -11.80 -19.89 0.02
CA TRP A 198 -10.65 -19.93 -0.88
C TRP A 198 -10.66 -18.83 -1.95
N GLU A 199 -11.59 -17.89 -1.90
CA GLU A 199 -11.71 -16.81 -2.90
C GLU A 199 -11.47 -15.42 -2.33
N THR A 200 -11.50 -15.26 -1.01
CA THR A 200 -11.21 -13.99 -0.36
C THR A 200 -9.75 -13.61 -0.52
N ARG A 201 -9.47 -12.40 -0.99
CA ARG A 201 -8.08 -11.90 -1.08
C ARG A 201 -7.85 -10.58 -0.40
N GLN A 202 -8.91 -9.88 -0.02
CA GLN A 202 -8.78 -8.56 0.54
C GLN A 202 -9.65 -8.38 1.76
N LEU A 203 -9.12 -7.55 2.65
CA LEU A 203 -9.72 -7.12 3.89
C LEU A 203 -9.87 -5.60 3.84
N THR A 204 -10.98 -5.09 4.34
CA THR A 204 -11.24 -3.65 4.48
C THR A 204 -12.15 -3.42 5.69
N ILE A 205 -12.48 -2.17 5.98
CA ILE A 205 -13.47 -1.79 7.01
C ILE A 205 -14.64 -1.10 6.32
N ILE A 206 -15.85 -1.55 6.64
CA ILE A 206 -17.10 -0.97 6.14
C ILE A 206 -17.99 -0.75 7.34
N ASP A 207 -18.46 0.48 7.54
CA ASP A 207 -19.35 0.86 8.65
C ASP A 207 -18.84 0.43 10.03
N GLY A 208 -17.52 0.45 10.24
CA GLY A 208 -16.90 0.02 11.48
C GLY A 208 -16.89 -1.50 11.69
N TYR A 209 -17.17 -2.28 10.66
CA TYR A 209 -17.06 -3.74 10.68
C TYR A 209 -15.91 -4.21 9.79
N LEU A 210 -15.25 -5.29 10.20
CA LEU A 210 -14.26 -5.96 9.38
C LEU A 210 -14.96 -6.63 8.19
N ALA A 211 -14.55 -6.26 6.98
CA ALA A 211 -15.16 -6.71 5.75
C ALA A 211 -14.17 -7.49 4.88
N VAL A 212 -14.66 -8.53 4.21
CA VAL A 212 -13.88 -9.34 3.28
C VAL A 212 -14.45 -9.25 1.88
N ILE A 213 -13.55 -9.09 0.91
CA ILE A 213 -13.92 -8.95 -0.50
C ILE A 213 -13.44 -10.21 -1.23
N PRO A 214 -14.35 -10.99 -1.83
CA PRO A 214 -13.98 -12.12 -2.67
C PRO A 214 -13.38 -11.62 -3.98
N LEU A 215 -12.23 -12.17 -4.36
CA LEU A 215 -11.61 -11.92 -5.66
C LEU A 215 -11.89 -13.10 -6.58
N ARG A 216 -13.14 -13.18 -7.08
CA ARG A 216 -13.52 -14.19 -8.07
C ARG A 216 -13.57 -13.60 -9.48
N ASP A 217 -13.16 -14.39 -10.47
CA ASP A 217 -13.58 -14.18 -11.86
C ASP A 217 -15.08 -14.55 -11.94
N TRP A 218 -15.96 -13.59 -12.27
CA TRP A 218 -17.43 -13.71 -12.15
C TRP A 218 -18.07 -14.84 -12.97
N THR A 219 -17.30 -15.53 -13.81
CA THR A 219 -17.80 -16.46 -14.82
C THR A 219 -18.05 -17.89 -14.31
N GLN A 220 -17.78 -18.21 -13.04
CA GLN A 220 -17.80 -19.61 -12.56
C GLN A 220 -18.73 -19.90 -11.37
N SER A 221 -19.53 -18.94 -10.90
CA SER A 221 -20.51 -19.20 -9.84
C SER A 221 -21.87 -19.61 -10.42
N PRO A 222 -22.35 -20.84 -10.17
CA PRO A 222 -23.70 -21.21 -10.58
C PRO A 222 -24.81 -20.57 -9.73
N ASP A 223 -24.51 -20.06 -8.53
CA ASP A 223 -25.51 -19.50 -7.60
C ASP A 223 -25.48 -17.96 -7.49
N GLY A 224 -24.46 -17.30 -8.03
CA GLY A 224 -24.33 -15.83 -8.09
C GLY A 224 -24.02 -15.16 -6.74
N LYS A 225 -24.10 -15.90 -5.63
CA LYS A 225 -23.90 -15.36 -4.26
C LYS A 225 -22.43 -15.17 -3.91
N GLU A 226 -21.53 -15.82 -4.65
CA GLU A 226 -20.10 -15.83 -4.38
C GLU A 226 -19.41 -14.47 -4.60
N ASN A 227 -20.11 -13.49 -5.17
CA ASN A 227 -19.61 -12.13 -5.35
C ASN A 227 -20.04 -11.17 -4.22
N SER A 228 -20.52 -11.70 -3.09
CA SER A 228 -20.95 -10.83 -2.00
C SER A 228 -19.77 -10.29 -1.19
N ILE A 229 -19.80 -9.02 -0.78
CA ILE A 229 -18.96 -8.55 0.32
C ILE A 229 -19.57 -9.06 1.63
N TRP A 230 -18.72 -9.64 2.47
CA TRP A 230 -19.13 -10.15 3.78
C TRP A 230 -18.53 -9.28 4.88
N ILE A 231 -19.34 -8.93 5.88
CA ILE A 231 -18.87 -8.27 7.10
C ILE A 231 -18.97 -9.20 8.29
N LEU A 232 -18.03 -9.04 9.21
CA LEU A 232 -17.95 -9.80 10.44
C LEU A 232 -18.70 -9.06 11.55
N LYS A 233 -19.83 -9.60 11.97
CA LYS A 233 -20.66 -9.07 13.08
C LYS A 233 -20.50 -9.92 14.34
N ASP A 234 -21.21 -9.51 15.40
CA ASP A 234 -21.38 -10.25 16.64
C ASP A 234 -20.04 -10.59 17.33
N SER A 235 -19.16 -9.58 17.40
CA SER A 235 -17.85 -9.68 18.02
C SER A 235 -16.96 -10.76 17.40
N GLY A 236 -17.03 -10.96 16.09
CA GLY A 236 -16.14 -11.89 15.39
C GLY A 236 -16.73 -13.28 15.16
N LYS A 237 -18.03 -13.49 15.40
CA LYS A 237 -18.63 -14.83 15.40
C LYS A 237 -19.37 -15.18 14.11
N CYS A 238 -19.95 -14.19 13.43
CA CYS A 238 -20.84 -14.45 12.31
C CYS A 238 -20.58 -13.53 11.12
N TRP A 239 -20.42 -14.14 9.94
CA TRP A 239 -20.30 -13.42 8.67
C TRP A 239 -21.68 -13.15 8.08
N HIS A 240 -21.89 -11.91 7.64
CA HIS A 240 -23.10 -11.45 6.99
C HIS A 240 -22.77 -10.89 5.62
N ALA A 241 -23.42 -11.40 4.57
CA ALA A 241 -23.35 -10.79 3.25
C ALA A 241 -24.09 -9.45 3.30
N VAL A 242 -23.44 -8.37 2.87
CA VAL A 242 -24.02 -7.02 2.87
C VAL A 242 -24.21 -6.46 1.47
N TYR A 243 -23.30 -6.78 0.54
CA TYR A 243 -23.35 -6.24 -0.82
C TYR A 243 -23.26 -7.38 -1.80
N ASP A 244 -24.35 -7.66 -2.49
CA ASP A 244 -24.41 -8.69 -3.52
C ASP A 244 -24.18 -8.06 -4.90
N PHE A 245 -22.97 -8.24 -5.44
CA PHE A 245 -22.66 -7.80 -6.80
C PHE A 245 -23.27 -8.71 -7.89
N GLY A 246 -23.90 -9.83 -7.54
CA GLY A 246 -24.56 -10.71 -8.50
C GLY A 246 -25.72 -10.04 -9.26
N GLN A 247 -26.36 -9.03 -8.66
CA GLN A 247 -27.36 -8.22 -9.35
C GLN A 247 -26.76 -7.25 -10.36
N PHE A 248 -25.47 -6.93 -10.19
CA PHE A 248 -24.75 -6.09 -11.13
C PHE A 248 -24.43 -6.92 -12.38
N LYS A 249 -25.31 -6.82 -13.36
CA LYS A 249 -25.03 -7.23 -14.75
C LYS A 249 -24.47 -6.00 -15.47
N PRO A 250 -23.14 -5.77 -15.47
CA PRO A 250 -22.60 -4.73 -16.32
C PRO A 250 -23.07 -5.01 -17.74
N ARG A 251 -23.39 -3.95 -18.50
CA ARG A 251 -23.66 -4.08 -19.94
C ARG A 251 -22.54 -4.85 -20.68
N TRP A 252 -21.36 -4.93 -20.09
CA TRP A 252 -20.20 -5.73 -20.49
C TRP A 252 -20.38 -7.20 -20.05
N ASN A 253 -21.12 -7.96 -20.85
CA ASN A 253 -21.65 -9.30 -20.53
C ASN A 253 -20.63 -10.44 -20.24
N HIS A 254 -19.31 -10.23 -20.11
CA HIS A 254 -18.39 -11.40 -20.15
C HIS A 254 -17.12 -11.38 -19.28
N LEU A 255 -16.58 -10.25 -18.81
CA LEU A 255 -15.15 -10.24 -18.38
C LEU A 255 -14.82 -9.32 -17.19
N VAL A 256 -15.81 -9.00 -16.36
CA VAL A 256 -15.53 -8.27 -15.13
C VAL A 256 -14.99 -9.25 -14.09
N ARG A 257 -13.73 -9.04 -13.69
CA ARG A 257 -13.15 -9.71 -12.52
C ARG A 257 -13.69 -9.00 -11.28
N GLY A 258 -13.87 -9.72 -10.19
CA GLY A 258 -14.33 -9.16 -8.92
C GLY A 258 -13.55 -7.92 -8.48
N ALA A 259 -14.17 -7.16 -7.58
CA ALA A 259 -13.55 -5.98 -7.00
C ALA A 259 -12.16 -6.34 -6.46
N LYS A 260 -11.15 -5.67 -7.00
CA LYS A 260 -9.74 -5.79 -6.58
C LYS A 260 -9.46 -4.94 -5.34
N SER A 261 -10.19 -3.83 -5.19
CA SER A 261 -10.17 -2.97 -4.01
C SER A 261 -11.53 -2.35 -3.73
N VAL A 262 -11.85 -2.18 -2.45
CA VAL A 262 -13.04 -1.47 -1.97
C VAL A 262 -12.62 -0.47 -0.90
N LEU A 263 -12.88 0.79 -1.17
CA LEU A 263 -12.73 1.88 -0.22
C LEU A 263 -14.10 2.40 0.17
N HIS A 264 -14.45 2.32 1.45
CA HIS A 264 -15.69 2.88 1.96
C HIS A 264 -15.54 4.41 2.09
N LEU A 265 -16.45 5.18 1.48
CA LEU A 265 -16.48 6.63 1.55
C LEU A 265 -17.32 7.04 2.76
N THR A 266 -16.66 7.59 3.78
CA THR A 266 -17.28 7.94 5.07
C THR A 266 -18.38 9.00 4.96
N THR A 267 -18.35 9.83 3.92
CA THR A 267 -19.23 10.99 3.79
C THR A 267 -20.65 10.64 3.35
N ASN A 268 -20.84 9.55 2.61
CA ASN A 268 -22.13 9.20 1.99
C ASN A 268 -22.44 7.70 2.01
N GLY A 269 -21.60 6.88 2.66
CA GLY A 269 -21.76 5.42 2.67
C GLY A 269 -21.55 4.76 1.30
N HIS A 270 -21.16 5.52 0.27
CA HIS A 270 -20.82 4.94 -1.01
C HIS A 270 -19.49 4.19 -0.91
N MET A 271 -19.27 3.25 -1.83
CA MET A 271 -18.02 2.52 -1.95
C MET A 271 -17.33 2.87 -3.25
N LEU A 272 -16.07 3.26 -3.17
CA LEU A 272 -15.21 3.31 -4.33
C LEU A 272 -14.68 1.91 -4.62
N LEU A 273 -15.13 1.34 -5.74
CA LEU A 273 -14.70 0.03 -6.21
C LEU A 273 -13.62 0.19 -7.26
N TYR A 274 -12.53 -0.52 -7.08
CA TYR A 274 -11.52 -0.74 -8.10
C TYR A 274 -11.74 -2.13 -8.70
N ILE A 275 -12.14 -2.16 -9.97
CA ILE A 275 -12.54 -3.38 -10.65
C ILE A 275 -11.50 -3.69 -11.73
N GLY A 276 -10.93 -4.88 -11.64
CA GLY A 276 -9.98 -5.35 -12.64
C GLY A 276 -10.68 -5.77 -13.92
N ASN A 277 -10.27 -5.23 -15.07
CA ASN A 277 -10.75 -5.72 -16.36
C ASN A 277 -9.67 -6.60 -17.00
N ARG A 278 -10.02 -7.85 -17.30
CA ARG A 278 -9.16 -8.75 -18.08
C ARG A 278 -9.74 -8.93 -19.48
N LEU A 279 -9.73 -7.85 -20.25
CA LEU A 279 -10.05 -7.94 -21.67
C LEU A 279 -8.84 -8.52 -22.41
N PRO A 280 -8.96 -9.66 -23.11
CA PRO A 280 -7.82 -10.35 -23.72
C PRO A 280 -7.05 -9.52 -24.76
N ASN A 281 -7.64 -8.43 -25.27
CA ASN A 281 -7.10 -7.61 -26.36
C ASN A 281 -7.01 -6.10 -26.05
N PHE A 282 -7.37 -5.66 -24.84
CA PHE A 282 -7.19 -4.26 -24.44
C PHE A 282 -6.09 -4.20 -23.39
N SER A 283 -5.21 -3.20 -23.48
CA SER A 283 -4.32 -2.84 -22.36
C SER A 283 -5.18 -2.75 -21.10
N GLU A 284 -4.75 -3.39 -20.01
CA GLU A 284 -5.44 -3.47 -18.72
C GLU A 284 -6.00 -2.10 -18.31
N GLY A 285 -7.24 -1.84 -18.69
CA GLY A 285 -7.95 -0.63 -18.32
C GLY A 285 -8.72 -0.96 -17.06
N ASP A 286 -8.04 -0.93 -15.91
CA ASP A 286 -8.76 -1.04 -14.65
C ASP A 286 -9.75 0.11 -14.54
N THR A 287 -10.97 -0.22 -14.14
CA THR A 287 -12.05 0.76 -14.02
C THR A 287 -12.32 1.03 -12.56
N HIS A 288 -12.42 2.31 -12.23
CA HIS A 288 -12.88 2.78 -10.94
C HIS A 288 -14.36 3.13 -11.07
N GLY A 289 -15.11 2.98 -10.00
CA GLY A 289 -16.45 3.54 -9.93
C GLY A 289 -17.03 3.54 -8.55
N VAL A 290 -18.02 4.40 -8.37
CA VAL A 290 -18.69 4.60 -7.10
C VAL A 290 -19.92 3.71 -7.08
N TYR A 291 -19.97 2.80 -6.13
CA TYR A 291 -21.11 1.94 -5.86
C TYR A 291 -21.93 2.53 -4.71
N ASN A 292 -23.20 2.81 -4.97
CA ASN A 292 -24.15 3.17 -3.94
C ASN A 292 -24.81 1.86 -3.44
N PRO A 293 -24.60 1.49 -2.17
CA PRO A 293 -25.17 0.26 -1.63
C PRO A 293 -26.68 0.30 -1.43
N GLU A 294 -27.26 1.47 -1.17
CA GLU A 294 -28.70 1.64 -0.94
C GLU A 294 -29.50 1.39 -2.23
N THR A 295 -28.99 1.90 -3.35
CA THR A 295 -29.63 1.76 -4.67
C THR A 295 -29.13 0.55 -5.45
N GLY A 296 -28.02 -0.06 -5.03
CA GLY A 296 -27.31 -1.09 -5.78
C GLY A 296 -26.71 -0.58 -7.10
N THR A 297 -26.66 0.74 -7.32
CA THR A 297 -26.16 1.31 -8.59
C THR A 297 -24.67 1.55 -8.53
N TRP A 298 -23.97 1.14 -9.58
CA TRP A 298 -22.57 1.51 -9.80
C TRP A 298 -22.47 2.55 -10.91
N VAL A 299 -21.77 3.64 -10.61
CA VAL A 299 -21.46 4.69 -11.58
C VAL A 299 -19.97 4.58 -11.89
N PRO A 300 -19.59 4.22 -13.14
CA PRO A 300 -18.20 4.29 -13.55
C PRO A 300 -17.71 5.70 -13.30
N SER A 301 -16.64 5.82 -12.52
CA SER A 301 -16.06 7.10 -12.22
C SER A 301 -14.74 7.20 -12.97
N MET A 302 -14.64 8.21 -13.83
CA MET A 302 -13.33 8.72 -14.24
C MET A 302 -12.76 9.54 -13.09
N ILE A 303 -12.53 8.91 -11.93
CA ILE A 303 -11.55 9.45 -11.00
C ILE A 303 -10.30 9.64 -11.84
N MET A 304 -9.86 10.91 -11.94
CA MET A 304 -8.88 11.36 -12.92
C MET A 304 -7.80 10.29 -13.03
N ARG A 305 -7.61 9.76 -14.25
CA ARG A 305 -6.44 8.93 -14.54
C ARG A 305 -5.26 9.76 -14.07
N PHE A 306 -4.64 9.39 -12.96
CA PHE A 306 -3.36 9.97 -12.59
C PHE A 306 -2.45 9.53 -13.73
N GLN A 307 -2.24 10.42 -14.71
CA GLN A 307 -1.87 10.05 -16.08
C GLN A 307 -0.55 9.28 -16.16
N ASP A 308 0.23 9.25 -15.07
CA ASP A 308 1.51 8.57 -14.96
C ASP A 308 1.59 7.52 -13.83
N SER A 309 0.50 7.26 -13.09
CA SER A 309 0.47 6.24 -12.03
C SER A 309 -0.30 4.99 -12.48
N GLN A 310 0.42 3.92 -12.78
CA GLN A 310 -0.17 2.62 -13.16
C GLN A 310 -0.73 1.85 -11.96
N HIS A 311 -0.44 2.28 -10.73
CA HIS A 311 -0.91 1.63 -9.51
C HIS A 311 -1.18 2.69 -8.45
N ILE A 312 -2.46 3.05 -8.29
CA ILE A 312 -2.91 3.60 -7.01
C ILE A 312 -3.17 2.39 -6.12
N ASP A 313 -2.13 1.92 -5.46
CA ASP A 313 -2.34 1.00 -4.35
C ASP A 313 -2.93 1.84 -3.21
N MET A 314 -4.25 1.78 -3.05
CA MET A 314 -4.93 2.42 -1.92
C MET A 314 -4.67 1.61 -0.65
N GLN A 315 -3.41 1.57 -0.21
CA GLN A 315 -3.07 1.13 1.14
C GLN A 315 -3.42 2.27 2.09
N THR A 316 -4.69 2.39 2.41
CA THR A 316 -5.16 3.38 3.38
C THR A 316 -4.82 2.89 4.79
N TYR A 317 -3.73 3.40 5.34
CA TYR A 317 -3.50 3.46 6.80
C TYR A 317 -4.12 4.73 7.41
N VAL A 318 -5.03 5.37 6.68
CA VAL A 318 -5.63 6.64 7.07
C VAL A 318 -6.99 6.32 7.67
N GLU A 319 -7.18 6.66 8.93
CA GLU A 319 -8.44 6.44 9.66
C GLU A 319 -9.63 7.15 8.98
N THR A 320 -9.38 8.23 8.23
CA THR A 320 -10.40 8.99 7.50
C THR A 320 -9.82 9.60 6.21
N LEU A 321 -10.42 9.30 5.05
CA LEU A 321 -10.18 10.04 3.80
C LEU A 321 -11.43 10.87 3.49
N GLU A 322 -11.37 12.18 3.70
CA GLU A 322 -12.40 13.11 3.24
C GLU A 322 -12.10 13.51 1.80
N LEU A 323 -12.95 13.08 0.86
CA LEU A 323 -12.91 13.60 -0.51
C LEU A 323 -13.53 14.99 -0.49
N LEU A 324 -12.71 16.03 -0.56
CA LEU A 324 -13.19 17.39 -0.78
C LEU A 324 -13.70 17.47 -2.22
N ASP A 325 -15.01 17.61 -2.37
CA ASP A 325 -15.63 17.90 -3.66
C ASP A 325 -15.22 19.32 -4.04
N THR A 326 -14.25 19.45 -4.95
CA THR A 326 -14.00 20.74 -5.60
C THR A 326 -15.13 20.97 -6.58
N GLU A 327 -16.17 21.68 -6.14
CA GLU A 327 -17.26 22.11 -7.01
C GLU A 327 -16.68 22.73 -8.30
N PRO A 328 -17.29 22.44 -9.47
CA PRO A 328 -16.90 23.09 -10.71
C PRO A 328 -17.29 24.56 -10.63
N ASN A 329 -16.30 25.44 -10.45
CA ASN A 329 -16.34 26.89 -10.70
C ASN A 329 -17.75 27.47 -10.87
N CYS A 330 -18.38 27.89 -9.78
CA CYS A 330 -19.48 28.83 -9.85
C CYS A 330 -18.95 30.16 -10.38
N VAL A 331 -19.02 30.35 -11.69
CA VAL A 331 -18.88 31.67 -12.32
C VAL A 331 -20.14 32.46 -11.97
N GLY A 332 -20.04 33.30 -10.93
CA GLY A 332 -21.03 34.34 -10.70
C GLY A 332 -21.04 35.35 -11.87
N PRO A 333 -22.18 35.96 -12.20
CA PRO A 333 -22.38 36.73 -13.44
C PRO A 333 -21.58 38.04 -13.53
N ASN A 334 -20.80 38.40 -12.51
CA ASN A 334 -20.03 39.65 -12.48
C ASN A 334 -18.57 39.37 -12.11
N GLY A 335 -17.73 39.13 -13.12
CA GLY A 335 -16.31 38.83 -12.96
C GLY A 335 -15.48 39.96 -12.34
N LYS A 336 -15.46 40.07 -11.01
CA LYS A 336 -14.42 40.78 -10.26
C LYS A 336 -14.06 40.02 -8.99
N ARG A 337 -12.80 39.59 -8.89
CA ARG A 337 -12.23 39.05 -7.65
C ARG A 337 -11.89 40.22 -6.72
N LYS A 338 -12.38 40.16 -5.48
CA LYS A 338 -11.90 40.98 -4.37
C LYS A 338 -11.34 39.98 -3.35
N PHE A 339 -10.02 39.98 -3.19
CA PHE A 339 -9.36 39.30 -2.09
C PHE A 339 -9.15 40.35 -1.01
N ASP A 340 -10.00 40.34 0.01
CA ASP A 340 -9.73 41.01 1.28
C ASP A 340 -9.72 39.93 2.38
N GLU A 341 -8.57 39.84 3.05
CA GLU A 341 -8.35 39.52 4.47
C GLU A 341 -9.06 38.31 5.09
N ILE A 342 -8.28 37.24 5.32
CA ILE A 342 -8.43 36.40 6.51
C ILE A 342 -7.07 36.39 7.20
N GLY A 343 -7.04 37.01 8.39
CA GLY A 343 -5.91 36.98 9.31
C GLY A 343 -5.74 35.60 9.94
N TRP A 344 -4.49 35.28 10.26
CA TRP A 344 -4.11 34.24 11.21
C TRP A 344 -3.98 34.84 12.60
#